data_AF-Q0I306-F1
#
_entry.id   AF-Q0I306-F1
#
_cell.length_a   1.000
_cell.length_b   1.000
_cell.length_c   1.000
_cell.angle_alpha   90.00
_cell.angle_beta   90.00
_cell.angle_gamma   90.00
#
_symmetry.space_group_name_H-M   'P 1'
#
loop_
_entity.id
_entity.type
_entity.pdbx_description
1 polymer ?
#
loop_
_entity_poly.entity_id
_entity_poly.type
_entity_poly.pdbx_seq_one_letter_code
_entity_poly.pdbx_strand_id
1 'polypeptide(L)'
;MQLNNKIRTKVLLSLLILNGVFRFLDVIYINQLFKGIESGYEWFKLLEFYEATSRTSVVLLGIIFGCWIYKAHKNLEILGRKDLRFSHASTVWWFFIPVFQFWKPYQVMKEILLKTTENLKDTKVKKVKYILCVYWLITNLIIIYGYFVCVMLLYGYLSGYLIPIFLLFAYLNLYTWIIMNVFSLIGMFCMFYYIYHINHWQQKSKKNVSLQKNIV
;
A
#
# COMPACT_ATOMS: atom_id res chain seq x y z
N MET A 1 19.04 13.11 -19.16
CA MET A 1 18.36 12.91 -17.86
C MET A 1 18.19 11.41 -17.58
N GLN A 2 18.70 10.87 -16.48
CA GLN A 2 18.63 9.42 -16.19
C GLN A 2 17.33 9.06 -15.45
N LEU A 3 16.66 7.95 -15.82
CA LEU A 3 15.61 7.34 -14.99
C LEU A 3 16.22 6.84 -13.67
N ASN A 4 16.29 7.69 -12.66
CA ASN A 4 16.89 7.39 -11.36
C ASN A 4 15.86 6.87 -10.35
N ASN A 5 15.11 5.82 -10.73
CA ASN A 5 14.16 5.17 -9.82
C ASN A 5 14.59 3.75 -9.39
N LYS A 6 15.69 3.21 -9.91
CA LYS A 6 16.12 1.84 -9.58
C LYS A 6 16.37 1.63 -8.08
N ILE A 7 17.10 2.56 -7.45
CA ILE A 7 17.40 2.50 -6.00
C ILE A 7 16.11 2.65 -5.19
N ARG A 8 15.29 3.67 -5.50
CA ARG A 8 14.01 3.92 -4.81
C ARG A 8 13.06 2.74 -4.92
N THR A 9 12.96 2.12 -6.10
CA THR A 9 12.16 0.90 -6.31
C THR A 9 12.67 -0.23 -5.42
N LYS A 10 13.99 -0.48 -5.35
CA LYS A 10 14.55 -1.52 -4.47
C LYS A 10 14.22 -1.25 -3.00
N VAL A 11 14.48 -0.05 -2.51
CA VAL A 11 14.17 0.35 -1.13
C VAL A 11 12.68 0.18 -0.83
N LEU A 12 11.82 0.63 -1.73
CA LEU A 12 10.36 0.50 -1.58
C LEU A 12 9.90 -0.97 -1.54
N LEU A 13 10.44 -1.81 -2.43
CA LEU A 13 10.13 -3.25 -2.43
C LEU A 13 10.65 -3.94 -1.16
N SER A 14 11.84 -3.59 -0.67
CA SER A 14 12.38 -4.10 0.61
C SER A 14 11.51 -3.68 1.80
N LEU A 15 11.05 -2.43 1.83
CA LEU A 15 10.15 -1.96 2.88
C LEU A 15 8.77 -2.63 2.82
N LEU A 16 8.25 -2.92 1.63
CA LEU A 16 7.02 -3.72 1.50
C LEU A 16 7.19 -5.12 2.08
N ILE A 17 8.34 -5.76 1.84
CA ILE A 17 8.64 -7.08 2.42
C ILE A 17 8.74 -6.99 3.94
N LEU A 18 9.48 -6.01 4.47
CA LEU A 18 9.61 -5.79 5.92
C LEU A 18 8.23 -5.57 6.57
N ASN A 19 7.39 -4.75 5.97
CA ASN A 19 6.02 -4.53 6.43
C ASN A 19 5.19 -5.82 6.35
N GLY A 20 5.40 -6.66 5.33
CA GLY A 20 4.76 -7.98 5.25
C GLY A 20 5.18 -8.90 6.40
N VAL A 21 6.45 -8.87 6.80
CA VAL A 21 6.92 -9.62 7.98
C VAL A 21 6.20 -9.13 9.25
N PHE A 22 6.08 -7.82 9.45
CA PHE A 22 5.28 -7.29 10.57
C PHE A 22 3.84 -7.81 10.52
N ARG A 23 3.13 -7.71 9.38
CA ARG A 23 1.75 -8.21 9.26
C ARG A 23 1.61 -9.71 9.55
N PHE A 24 2.61 -10.49 9.21
CA PHE A 24 2.63 -11.91 9.52
C PHE A 24 2.86 -12.18 11.02
N LEU A 25 3.77 -11.45 11.65
CA LEU A 25 4.02 -11.52 13.09
C LEU A 25 2.81 -11.06 13.89
N ASP A 26 2.08 -10.03 13.43
CA ASP A 26 0.80 -9.58 14.02
C ASP A 26 -0.19 -10.76 14.12
N VAL A 27 -0.35 -11.54 13.04
CA VAL A 27 -1.28 -12.68 13.01
C VAL A 27 -0.86 -13.78 14.00
N ILE A 28 0.44 -14.12 14.04
CA ILE A 28 0.95 -15.11 15.00
C ILE A 28 0.72 -14.64 16.43
N TYR A 29 1.02 -13.37 16.69
CA TYR A 29 0.92 -12.77 18.01
C TYR A 29 -0.53 -12.77 18.52
N ILE A 30 -1.49 -12.32 17.71
CA ILE A 30 -2.90 -12.32 18.10
C ILE A 30 -3.36 -13.76 18.39
N ASN A 31 -2.94 -14.73 17.60
CA ASN A 31 -3.27 -16.14 17.83
C ASN A 31 -2.67 -16.69 19.13
N GLN A 32 -1.50 -16.20 19.56
CA GLN A 32 -0.92 -16.56 20.87
C GLN A 32 -1.69 -15.93 22.03
N LEU A 33 -2.13 -14.68 21.90
CA LEU A 33 -3.04 -14.05 22.87
C LEU A 33 -4.32 -14.86 23.07
N PHE A 34 -4.90 -15.39 21.98
CA PHE A 34 -6.08 -16.27 22.05
C PHE A 34 -5.84 -17.56 22.83
N LYS A 35 -4.61 -18.06 22.86
CA LYS A 35 -4.25 -19.29 23.58
C LYS A 35 -4.04 -19.07 25.08
N GLY A 36 -4.27 -17.84 25.58
CA GLY A 36 -4.22 -17.55 27.02
C GLY A 36 -2.82 -17.70 27.62
N ILE A 37 -1.76 -17.54 26.82
CA ILE A 37 -0.40 -17.48 27.36
C ILE A 37 -0.37 -16.33 28.38
N GLU A 38 -0.06 -16.64 29.64
CA GLU A 38 0.07 -15.68 30.74
C GLU A 38 1.12 -14.64 30.37
N SER A 39 0.65 -13.51 29.84
CA SER A 39 1.50 -12.41 29.42
C SER A 39 1.83 -11.58 30.66
N GLY A 40 2.99 -11.84 31.25
CA GLY A 40 3.56 -10.95 32.25
C GLY A 40 3.84 -9.55 31.68
N TYR A 41 4.07 -8.57 32.56
CA TYR A 41 4.35 -7.17 32.20
C TYR A 41 5.45 -6.99 31.12
N GLU A 42 6.49 -7.82 31.13
CA GLU A 42 7.57 -7.77 30.13
C GLU A 42 7.09 -8.16 28.71
N TRP A 43 6.11 -9.05 28.59
CA TRP A 43 5.49 -9.38 27.29
C TRP A 43 4.71 -8.19 26.72
N PHE A 44 4.03 -7.42 27.57
CA PHE A 44 3.33 -6.20 27.14
C PHE A 44 4.30 -5.13 26.63
N LYS A 45 5.43 -4.90 27.32
CA LYS A 45 6.45 -3.95 26.83
C LYS A 45 7.01 -4.33 25.46
N LEU A 46 7.32 -5.62 25.27
CA LEU A 46 7.83 -6.12 24.00
C LEU A 46 6.82 -5.89 22.87
N LEU A 47 5.53 -6.11 23.16
CA LEU A 47 4.45 -5.82 22.22
C LEU A 47 4.38 -4.34 21.86
N GLU A 48 4.37 -3.46 22.87
CA GLU A 48 4.30 -2.01 22.64
C GLU A 48 5.46 -1.52 21.77
N PHE A 49 6.67 -2.00 22.05
CA PHE A 49 7.86 -1.68 21.25
C PHE A 49 7.74 -2.18 19.80
N TYR A 50 7.26 -3.41 19.63
CA TYR A 50 7.02 -4.01 18.32
C TYR A 50 5.98 -3.22 17.51
N GLU A 51 4.85 -2.87 18.13
CA GLU A 51 3.78 -2.06 17.55
C GLU A 51 4.28 -0.68 17.10
N ALA A 52 5.05 0.00 17.96
CA ALA A 52 5.64 1.30 17.65
C ALA A 52 6.60 1.21 16.45
N THR A 53 7.40 0.16 16.40
CA THR A 53 8.34 -0.09 15.29
C THR A 53 7.60 -0.37 13.98
N SER A 54 6.58 -1.23 14.03
CA SER A 54 5.71 -1.54 12.88
C SER A 54 5.05 -0.28 12.32
N ARG A 55 4.45 0.56 13.17
CA ARG A 55 3.83 1.84 12.78
C ARG A 55 4.82 2.81 12.15
N THR A 56 6.01 2.92 12.73
CA THR A 56 7.10 3.76 12.18
C THR A 56 7.50 3.28 10.79
N SER A 57 7.58 1.97 10.57
CA SER A 57 7.92 1.38 9.27
C SER A 57 6.87 1.68 8.19
N VAL A 58 5.58 1.73 8.55
CA VAL A 58 4.48 2.08 7.64
C VAL A 58 4.56 3.56 7.24
N VAL A 59 4.89 4.45 8.18
CA VAL A 59 5.09 5.89 7.88
C VAL A 59 6.24 6.07 6.89
N LEU A 60 7.37 5.40 7.14
CA LEU A 60 8.51 5.42 6.21
C LEU A 60 8.13 4.87 4.83
N LEU A 61 7.37 3.77 4.79
CA LEU A 61 6.84 3.21 3.54
C LEU A 61 6.00 4.24 2.77
N GLY A 62 5.09 4.95 3.46
CA GLY A 62 4.26 5.99 2.87
C GLY A 62 5.05 7.15 2.27
N ILE A 63 6.05 7.66 3.01
CA ILE A 63 6.94 8.74 2.55
C ILE A 63 7.72 8.30 1.29
N ILE A 64 8.33 7.12 1.34
CA ILE A 64 9.13 6.59 0.23
C ILE A 64 8.25 6.27 -0.97
N PHE A 65 7.04 5.75 -0.74
CA PHE A 65 6.06 5.53 -1.79
C PHE A 65 5.63 6.85 -2.45
N GLY A 66 5.36 7.90 -1.67
CA GLY A 66 5.06 9.24 -2.20
C GLY A 66 6.20 9.79 -3.08
N CYS A 67 7.44 9.62 -2.62
CA CYS A 67 8.62 10.00 -3.41
C CYS A 67 8.75 9.16 -4.70
N TRP A 68 8.44 7.86 -4.61
CA TRP A 68 8.50 6.95 -5.74
C TRP A 68 7.42 7.26 -6.78
N ILE A 69 6.17 7.49 -6.37
CA ILE A 69 5.06 7.74 -7.30
C ILE A 69 5.26 9.06 -8.04
N TYR A 70 5.73 10.11 -7.34
CA TYR A 70 6.12 11.38 -7.96
C TYR A 70 7.15 11.17 -9.07
N LYS A 71 8.19 10.36 -8.81
CA LYS A 71 9.22 10.08 -9.83
C LYS A 71 8.76 9.12 -10.90
N ALA A 72 7.93 8.13 -10.58
CA ALA A 72 7.36 7.23 -11.57
C ALA A 72 6.52 8.01 -12.57
N HIS A 73 5.78 9.01 -12.10
CA HIS A 73 5.05 9.95 -12.96
C HIS A 73 6.00 10.85 -13.76
N LYS A 74 7.01 11.46 -13.12
CA LYS A 74 8.01 12.29 -13.82
C LYS A 74 8.79 11.54 -14.92
N ASN A 75 8.98 10.22 -14.76
CA ASN A 75 9.59 9.40 -15.79
C ASN A 75 8.76 9.35 -17.07
N LEU A 76 7.43 9.56 -17.02
CA LEU A 76 6.59 9.61 -18.21
C LEU A 76 6.99 10.77 -19.13
N GLU A 77 7.25 11.94 -18.56
CA GLU A 77 7.75 13.11 -19.29
C GLU A 77 9.11 12.82 -19.93
N ILE A 78 10.04 12.19 -19.19
CA ILE A 78 11.36 11.78 -19.72
C ILE A 78 11.22 10.76 -20.86
N LEU A 79 10.19 9.92 -20.82
CA LEU A 79 9.86 8.96 -21.87
C LEU A 79 9.12 9.60 -23.06
N GLY A 80 8.92 10.92 -23.06
CA GLY A 80 8.26 11.67 -24.14
C GLY A 80 6.74 11.50 -24.16
N ARG A 81 6.13 11.06 -23.06
CA ARG A 81 4.67 10.91 -22.97
C ARG A 81 4.01 12.28 -22.83
N LYS A 82 3.10 12.58 -23.74
CA LYS A 82 2.28 13.80 -23.75
C LYS A 82 0.90 13.54 -23.13
N ASP A 83 0.16 14.61 -22.88
CA ASP A 83 -1.23 14.59 -22.41
C ASP A 83 -1.40 13.78 -21.11
N LEU A 84 -0.62 14.16 -20.08
CA LEU A 84 -0.76 13.63 -18.73
C LEU A 84 -1.92 14.35 -18.03
N ARG A 85 -2.90 13.61 -17.52
CA ARG A 85 -4.07 14.19 -16.84
C ARG A 85 -3.69 14.74 -15.47
N PHE A 86 -2.74 14.10 -14.81
CA PHE A 86 -2.27 14.50 -13.49
C PHE A 86 -0.97 15.30 -13.59
N SER A 87 -0.85 16.34 -12.75
CA SER A 87 0.44 16.98 -12.54
C SER A 87 1.31 16.13 -11.61
N HIS A 88 2.63 16.25 -11.76
CA HIS A 88 3.60 15.55 -10.93
C HIS A 88 3.32 15.70 -9.42
N ALA A 89 3.05 16.92 -8.96
CA ALA A 89 2.73 17.16 -7.55
C ALA A 89 1.38 16.56 -7.14
N SER A 90 0.35 16.65 -8.01
CA SER A 90 -0.97 16.11 -7.71
C SER A 90 -0.95 14.59 -7.48
N THR A 91 0.03 13.88 -8.05
CA THR A 91 0.18 12.42 -7.82
C THR A 91 0.34 12.04 -6.35
N VAL A 92 0.86 12.94 -5.51
CA VAL A 92 1.09 12.72 -4.08
C VAL A 92 -0.03 13.34 -3.23
N TRP A 93 -0.48 14.54 -3.56
CA TRP A 93 -1.48 15.27 -2.76
C TRP A 93 -2.81 14.53 -2.59
N TRP A 94 -3.23 13.77 -3.60
CA TRP A 94 -4.49 13.03 -3.55
C TRP A 94 -4.56 11.97 -2.45
N PHE A 95 -3.42 11.53 -1.88
CA PHE A 95 -3.40 10.60 -0.75
C PHE A 95 -3.76 11.24 0.59
N PHE A 96 -3.72 12.57 0.69
CA PHE A 96 -3.94 13.30 1.94
C PHE A 96 -5.32 13.93 2.05
N ILE A 97 -6.13 13.86 0.99
CA ILE A 97 -7.49 14.42 0.98
C ILE A 97 -8.49 13.31 1.29
N PRO A 98 -9.19 13.31 2.45
CA PRO A 98 -9.96 12.17 2.94
C PRO A 98 -11.05 11.65 1.99
N VAL A 99 -11.67 12.53 1.20
CA VAL A 99 -12.71 12.13 0.23
C VAL A 99 -12.08 11.62 -1.07
N PHE A 100 -10.99 12.24 -1.52
CA PHE A 100 -10.38 11.88 -2.81
C PHE A 100 -9.43 10.70 -2.74
N GLN A 101 -8.95 10.35 -1.54
CA GLN A 101 -8.14 9.15 -1.31
C GLN A 101 -8.84 7.86 -1.78
N PHE A 102 -10.17 7.86 -1.92
CA PHE A 102 -10.95 6.70 -2.33
C PHE A 102 -10.82 6.37 -3.83
N TRP A 103 -10.44 7.31 -4.71
CA TRP A 103 -10.36 7.03 -6.15
C TRP A 103 -9.27 7.78 -6.92
N LYS A 104 -8.82 8.95 -6.46
CA LYS A 104 -7.81 9.72 -7.20
C LYS A 104 -6.47 8.99 -7.28
N PRO A 105 -5.94 8.36 -6.22
CA PRO A 105 -4.65 7.70 -6.35
C PRO A 105 -4.69 6.45 -7.23
N TYR A 106 -5.82 5.72 -7.29
CA TYR A 106 -6.05 4.71 -8.32
C TYR A 106 -5.93 5.27 -9.74
N GLN A 107 -6.56 6.42 -10.00
CA GLN A 107 -6.50 7.04 -11.32
C GLN A 107 -5.08 7.46 -11.70
N VAL A 108 -4.29 7.96 -10.74
CA VAL A 108 -2.87 8.28 -10.92
C VAL A 108 -2.06 7.02 -11.27
N MET A 109 -2.20 5.96 -10.47
CA MET A 109 -1.48 4.69 -10.71
C MET A 109 -1.88 4.05 -12.04
N LYS A 110 -3.16 4.16 -12.42
CA LYS A 110 -3.66 3.70 -13.72
C LYS A 110 -3.08 4.51 -14.88
N GLU A 111 -2.97 5.84 -14.75
CA GLU A 111 -2.29 6.67 -15.75
C GLU A 111 -0.83 6.26 -15.91
N ILE A 112 -0.09 6.11 -14.81
CA ILE A 112 1.31 5.68 -14.82
C ILE A 112 1.45 4.33 -15.55
N LEU A 113 0.57 3.38 -15.27
CA LEU A 113 0.54 2.08 -15.95
C LEU A 113 0.34 2.25 -17.45
N LEU A 114 -0.76 2.88 -17.86
CA LEU A 114 -1.14 2.98 -19.28
C LEU A 114 -0.11 3.75 -20.10
N LYS A 115 0.37 4.90 -19.60
CA LYS A 115 1.37 5.72 -20.29
C LYS A 115 2.76 5.07 -20.31
N THR A 116 3.11 4.29 -19.29
CA THR A 116 4.36 3.50 -19.30
C THR A 116 4.34 2.43 -20.39
N THR A 117 3.17 1.82 -20.63
CA THR A 117 3.00 0.64 -21.49
C THR A 117 2.49 0.96 -22.90
N GLU A 118 2.22 2.22 -23.23
CA GLU A 118 1.60 2.64 -24.50
C GLU A 118 2.29 2.07 -25.75
N ASN A 119 3.63 1.96 -25.74
CA ASN A 119 4.40 1.40 -26.86
C ASN A 119 4.87 -0.04 -26.60
N LEU A 120 4.37 -0.69 -25.54
CA LEU A 120 4.77 -2.04 -25.15
C LEU A 120 3.65 -3.02 -25.47
N LYS A 121 3.91 -3.97 -26.38
CA LYS A 121 3.02 -5.12 -26.63
C LYS A 121 3.27 -6.22 -25.57
N ASP A 122 2.95 -5.94 -24.31
CA ASP A 122 3.11 -6.89 -23.20
C ASP A 122 1.74 -7.39 -22.69
N THR A 123 1.54 -8.72 -22.72
CA THR A 123 0.28 -9.36 -22.30
C THR A 123 0.01 -9.19 -20.81
N LYS A 124 1.05 -8.95 -19.99
CA LYS A 124 0.92 -8.78 -18.54
C LYS A 124 0.28 -7.43 -18.16
N VAL A 125 0.18 -6.47 -19.07
CA VAL A 125 -0.43 -5.15 -18.81
C VAL A 125 -1.88 -5.29 -18.32
N LYS A 126 -2.66 -6.17 -18.96
CA LYS A 126 -4.04 -6.47 -18.55
C LYS A 126 -4.06 -7.03 -17.11
N LYS A 127 -3.17 -7.98 -16.81
CA LYS A 127 -3.05 -8.59 -15.48
C LYS A 127 -2.68 -7.55 -14.42
N VAL A 128 -1.67 -6.70 -14.65
CA VAL A 128 -1.29 -5.63 -13.71
C VAL A 128 -2.42 -4.63 -13.49
N LYS A 129 -3.19 -4.30 -14.53
CA LYS A 129 -4.37 -3.42 -14.41
C LYS A 129 -5.46 -4.05 -13.52
N TYR A 130 -5.74 -5.34 -13.67
CA TYR A 130 -6.69 -6.04 -12.80
C TYR A 130 -6.20 -6.12 -11.36
N ILE A 131 -4.93 -6.45 -11.15
CA ILE A 131 -4.30 -6.49 -9.82
C ILE A 131 -4.39 -5.12 -9.15
N LEU A 132 -4.14 -4.02 -9.88
CA LEU A 132 -4.31 -2.66 -9.37
C LEU A 132 -5.76 -2.40 -8.97
N CYS A 133 -6.74 -2.86 -9.75
CA CYS A 133 -8.16 -2.72 -9.45
C CYS A 133 -8.54 -3.50 -8.18
N VAL A 134 -8.10 -4.75 -8.06
CA VAL A 134 -8.34 -5.62 -6.89
C VAL A 134 -7.70 -5.02 -5.64
N TYR A 135 -6.43 -4.62 -5.72
CA TYR A 135 -5.72 -3.92 -4.64
C TYR A 135 -6.51 -2.71 -4.15
N TRP A 136 -6.99 -1.89 -5.07
CA TRP A 136 -7.71 -0.69 -4.74
C TRP A 136 -9.06 -0.98 -4.08
N LEU A 137 -9.82 -1.95 -4.59
CA LEU A 137 -11.09 -2.35 -3.97
C LEU A 137 -10.87 -2.90 -2.56
N ILE A 138 -9.89 -3.78 -2.37
CA ILE A 138 -9.56 -4.36 -1.07
C ILE A 138 -9.18 -3.27 -0.06
N THR A 139 -8.30 -2.34 -0.44
CA THR A 139 -7.86 -1.27 0.47
C THR A 139 -8.99 -0.32 0.86
N ASN A 140 -9.89 0.02 -0.07
CA ASN A 140 -11.06 0.84 0.27
C ASN A 140 -12.05 0.12 1.18
N LEU A 141 -12.28 -1.19 0.96
CA LEU A 141 -13.11 -2.01 1.85
C LEU A 141 -12.53 -2.06 3.27
N ILE A 142 -11.20 -2.23 3.40
CA ILE A 142 -10.50 -2.18 4.68
C ILE A 142 -10.70 -0.83 5.36
N ILE A 143 -10.56 0.28 4.64
CA ILE A 143 -10.72 1.63 5.19
C ILE A 143 -12.15 1.84 5.71
N ILE A 144 -13.17 1.53 4.89
CA ILE A 144 -14.58 1.67 5.27
C ILE A 144 -14.90 0.82 6.50
N TYR A 145 -14.42 -0.42 6.51
CA TYR A 145 -14.61 -1.33 7.62
C TYR A 145 -13.91 -0.85 8.90
N GLY A 146 -12.69 -0.32 8.79
CA GLY A 146 -11.98 0.29 9.91
C GLY A 146 -12.75 1.47 10.52
N TYR A 147 -13.30 2.36 9.67
CA TYR A 147 -14.17 3.44 10.15
C TYR A 147 -15.41 2.92 10.89
N PHE A 148 -16.06 1.89 10.35
CA PHE A 148 -17.22 1.27 10.98
C PHE A 148 -16.88 0.69 12.36
N VAL A 149 -15.77 -0.05 12.49
CA VAL A 149 -15.30 -0.59 13.77
C VAL A 149 -14.99 0.53 14.76
N CYS A 150 -14.29 1.59 14.33
CA CYS A 150 -14.00 2.74 15.20
C CYS A 150 -15.27 3.43 15.72
N VAL A 151 -16.28 3.63 14.87
CA VAL A 151 -17.57 4.24 15.27
C VAL A 151 -18.30 3.34 16.26
N MET A 152 -18.34 2.02 16.02
CA MET A 152 -18.96 1.08 16.95
C MET A 152 -18.28 1.07 18.32
N LEU A 153 -16.95 1.07 18.37
CA LEU A 153 -16.18 1.12 19.61
C LEU A 153 -16.43 2.44 20.37
N LEU A 154 -16.44 3.57 19.66
CA LEU A 154 -16.72 4.87 20.26
C LEU A 154 -18.13 4.91 20.85
N TYR A 155 -19.14 4.44 20.10
CA TYR A 155 -20.51 4.38 20.58
C TYR A 155 -20.63 3.48 21.82
N GLY A 156 -19.99 2.30 21.78
CA GLY A 156 -19.98 1.36 22.90
C GLY A 156 -19.36 1.95 24.17
N TYR A 157 -18.27 2.71 24.03
CA TYR A 157 -17.63 3.42 25.14
C TYR A 157 -18.52 4.53 25.72
N LEU A 158 -19.13 5.35 24.87
CA LEU A 158 -19.94 6.51 25.30
C LEU A 158 -21.27 6.12 25.94
N SER A 159 -21.82 4.96 25.59
CA SER A 159 -23.14 4.49 26.06
C SER A 159 -23.09 3.69 27.37
N GLY A 160 -21.90 3.43 27.93
CA GLY A 160 -21.75 2.78 29.24
C GLY A 160 -22.22 1.33 29.30
N TYR A 161 -22.16 0.59 28.18
CA TYR A 161 -22.60 -0.81 28.14
C TYR A 161 -21.87 -1.70 29.17
N LEU A 162 -22.59 -2.73 29.66
CA LEU A 162 -22.10 -3.73 30.61
C LEU A 162 -20.83 -4.43 30.12
N ILE A 163 -19.95 -4.80 31.07
CA ILE A 163 -18.69 -5.54 30.89
C ILE A 163 -18.77 -6.70 29.88
N PRO A 164 -19.84 -7.53 29.81
CA PRO A 164 -19.93 -8.63 28.84
C PRO A 164 -20.01 -8.18 27.37
N ILE A 165 -20.70 -7.06 27.09
CA ILE A 165 -20.79 -6.49 25.73
C ILE A 165 -19.45 -5.92 25.31
N PHE A 166 -18.75 -5.25 26.24
CA PHE A 166 -17.40 -4.75 26.01
C PHE A 166 -16.40 -5.88 25.69
N LEU A 167 -16.44 -6.98 26.44
CA LEU A 167 -15.62 -8.17 26.17
C LEU A 167 -15.94 -8.78 24.79
N LEU A 168 -17.22 -8.92 24.44
CA LEU A 168 -17.63 -9.39 23.12
C LEU A 168 -17.08 -8.50 21.99
N PHE A 169 -17.15 -7.17 22.16
CA PHE A 169 -16.57 -6.23 21.20
C PHE A 169 -15.04 -6.34 21.12
N ALA A 170 -14.35 -6.54 22.24
CA ALA A 170 -12.91 -6.75 22.25
C ALA A 170 -12.52 -8.03 21.47
N TYR A 171 -13.25 -9.13 21.68
CA TYR A 171 -13.05 -10.38 20.92
C TYR A 171 -13.31 -10.19 19.43
N LEU A 172 -14.43 -9.57 19.05
CA LEU A 172 -14.73 -9.28 17.65
C LEU A 172 -13.62 -8.42 17.03
N ASN A 173 -13.16 -7.37 17.74
CA ASN A 173 -12.07 -6.50 17.30
C ASN A 173 -10.78 -7.29 17.02
N LEU A 174 -10.40 -8.25 17.89
CA LEU A 174 -9.22 -9.11 17.64
C LEU A 174 -9.35 -9.93 16.34
N TYR A 175 -10.50 -10.55 16.08
CA TYR A 175 -10.75 -11.25 14.81
C TYR A 175 -10.72 -10.30 13.62
N THR A 176 -11.30 -9.11 13.77
CA THR A 176 -11.23 -8.08 12.73
C THR A 176 -9.78 -7.75 12.38
N TRP A 177 -8.92 -7.68 13.39
CA TRP A 177 -7.51 -7.35 13.26
C TRP A 177 -6.73 -8.41 12.48
N ILE A 178 -6.97 -9.70 12.76
CA ILE A 178 -6.40 -10.80 11.97
C ILE A 178 -6.82 -10.67 10.50
N ILE A 179 -8.12 -10.47 10.25
CA ILE A 179 -8.66 -10.36 8.89
C ILE A 179 -8.02 -9.18 8.15
N MET A 180 -7.91 -8.00 8.79
CA MET A 180 -7.26 -6.83 8.21
C MET A 180 -5.78 -7.06 7.89
N ASN A 181 -5.05 -7.80 8.74
CA ASN A 181 -3.65 -8.15 8.49
C ASN A 181 -3.50 -9.10 7.29
N VAL A 182 -4.38 -10.10 7.15
CA VAL A 182 -4.40 -10.99 5.99
C VAL A 182 -4.68 -10.23 4.69
N PHE A 183 -5.70 -9.36 4.67
CA PHE A 183 -5.96 -8.55 3.49
C PHE A 183 -4.83 -7.56 3.19
N SER A 184 -4.17 -7.02 4.23
CA SER A 184 -3.00 -6.16 4.07
C SER A 184 -1.83 -6.89 3.40
N LEU A 185 -1.59 -8.16 3.77
CA LEU A 185 -0.58 -9.00 3.11
C LEU A 185 -0.89 -9.17 1.61
N ILE A 186 -2.14 -9.51 1.27
CA ILE A 186 -2.58 -9.61 -0.13
C ILE A 186 -2.36 -8.28 -0.86
N GLY A 187 -2.72 -7.17 -0.23
CA GLY A 187 -2.52 -5.82 -0.76
C GLY A 187 -1.04 -5.50 -1.02
N MET A 188 -0.15 -5.91 -0.11
CA MET A 188 1.30 -5.75 -0.28
C MET A 188 1.84 -6.56 -1.46
N PHE A 189 1.40 -7.80 -1.66
CA PHE A 189 1.79 -8.59 -2.84
C PHE A 189 1.33 -7.93 -4.14
N CYS A 190 0.11 -7.41 -4.16
CA CYS A 190 -0.43 -6.69 -5.32
C CYS A 190 0.38 -5.42 -5.61
N MET A 191 0.72 -4.67 -4.57
CA MET A 191 1.49 -3.43 -4.69
C MET A 191 2.94 -3.69 -5.12
N PHE A 192 3.57 -4.72 -4.55
CA PHE A 192 4.88 -5.21 -4.96
C PHE A 192 4.89 -5.54 -6.46
N TYR A 193 3.91 -6.35 -6.90
CA TYR A 193 3.78 -6.75 -8.30
C TYR A 193 3.61 -5.55 -9.23
N TYR A 194 2.77 -4.59 -8.84
CA TYR A 194 2.57 -3.34 -9.58
C TYR A 194 3.87 -2.53 -9.70
N ILE A 195 4.53 -2.21 -8.58
CA ILE A 195 5.77 -1.40 -8.54
C ILE A 195 6.88 -2.05 -9.37
N TYR A 196 7.06 -3.37 -9.20
CA TYR A 196 8.06 -4.14 -9.94
C TYR A 196 7.86 -3.99 -11.46
N HIS A 197 6.62 -4.19 -11.92
CA HIS A 197 6.28 -4.13 -13.34
C HIS A 197 6.40 -2.72 -13.91
N ILE A 198 5.96 -1.68 -13.20
CA ILE A 198 6.14 -0.29 -13.62
C ILE A 198 7.62 0.02 -13.82
N ASN A 199 8.46 -0.28 -12.83
CA ASN A 199 9.89 0.01 -12.94
C ASN A 199 10.55 -0.78 -14.08
N HIS A 200 10.20 -2.06 -14.25
CA HIS A 200 10.71 -2.88 -15.35
C HIS A 200 10.32 -2.30 -16.72
N TRP A 201 9.06 -1.93 -16.92
CA TRP A 201 8.57 -1.38 -18.17
C TRP A 201 9.10 0.02 -18.46
N GLN A 202 9.28 0.87 -17.45
CA GLN A 202 9.91 2.18 -17.64
C GLN A 202 11.36 2.04 -18.10
N GLN A 203 12.10 1.07 -17.58
CA GLN A 203 13.46 0.76 -18.05
C GLN A 203 13.46 0.22 -19.49
N LYS A 204 12.53 -0.68 -19.82
CA LYS A 204 12.36 -1.23 -21.19
C LYS A 204 12.01 -0.13 -22.20
N SER A 205 11.05 0.72 -21.88
CA SER A 205 10.64 1.86 -22.71
C SER A 205 11.79 2.84 -22.95
N LYS A 206 12.62 3.11 -21.93
CA LYS A 206 13.82 3.95 -22.08
C LYS A 206 14.77 3.37 -23.14
N LYS A 207 15.05 2.06 -23.08
CA LYS A 207 15.94 1.39 -24.04
C LYS A 207 15.41 1.51 -25.47
N ASN A 208 14.11 1.33 -25.66
CA ASN A 208 13.48 1.47 -26.97
C ASN A 208 13.60 2.90 -27.52
N VAL A 209 13.35 3.92 -26.68
CA VAL A 209 13.50 5.33 -27.08
C VAL A 209 14.95 5.68 -27.44
N SER A 210 15.94 5.17 -26.70
CA SER A 210 17.35 5.39 -27.05
C SER A 210 17.76 4.71 -28.36
N LEU A 211 17.22 3.52 -28.66
CA LEU A 211 17.51 2.83 -29.92
C LEU A 211 16.93 3.57 -31.12
N GLN A 212 15.70 4.08 -31.01
CA GLN A 212 15.06 4.86 -32.09
C GLN A 212 15.82 6.16 -32.41
N LYS A 213 16.42 6.81 -31.40
CA LYS A 213 17.25 8.01 -31.59
C LYS A 213 18.62 7.75 -32.24
N ASN A 214 19.08 6.50 -32.27
CA ASN A 214 20.36 6.14 -32.87
C ASN A 214 20.23 5.66 -34.33
N ILE A 215 18.98 5.51 -34.82
CA ILE A 215 18.67 5.04 -36.19
C ILE A 215 18.27 6.23 -37.09
N VAL A 216 18.03 7.40 -36.50
CA VAL A 216 17.75 8.69 -37.18
C VAL A 216 18.99 9.56 -37.08
#